data_AF-A0A0R3PGY1-F1
#
_entry.id   AF-A0A0R3PGY1-F1
#
_cell.length_a   1.000
_cell.length_b   1.000
_cell.length_c   1.000
_cell.angle_alpha   90.00
_cell.angle_beta   90.00
_cell.angle_gamma   90.00
#
_symmetry.space_group_name_H-M   'P 1'
#
loop_
_entity.id
_entity.type
_entity.pdbx_description
1 polymer ?
#
loop_
_entity_poly.entity_id
_entity_poly.type
_entity_poly.pdbx_seq_one_letter_code
_entity_poly.pdbx_strand_id
1 'polypeptide(L)'
;MSRICIARSRNIAFARYALPFERIDDPRGWTVEVFQRYWAHSITISIAYFIIIKCIQSYMEKRGPFPLKTTLFLWNTALAVFSIVGFIRISEDFFQSLYTNGIYFSFCYSCHPNDVAAFWSFLFAISKVVELGDTLFIVLRKKPLSFLHYYHHAAVLVYTVHSGAENAAPGRAFITMNYFAHSAMYTYYALTSSGLKLPRWVSFLQPKTNRNLKNRFSL
;
A
#
# COMPACT_ATOMS: atom_id res chain seq x y z
N MET A 1 25.54 6.00 14.10
CA MET A 1 25.75 6.21 12.65
C MET A 1 25.81 4.83 11.98
N SER A 2 24.65 4.25 11.67
CA SER A 2 24.58 3.00 10.90
C SER A 2 24.99 3.31 9.47
N ARG A 3 26.00 2.61 8.94
CA ARG A 3 26.42 2.75 7.55
C ARG A 3 25.31 2.19 6.66
N ILE A 4 24.46 3.05 6.12
CA ILE A 4 23.46 2.69 5.12
C ILE A 4 24.24 2.26 3.87
N CYS A 5 24.17 0.98 3.51
CA CYS A 5 24.73 0.46 2.26
C CYS A 5 23.82 0.86 1.10
N ILE A 6 23.92 2.13 0.69
CA ILE A 6 23.31 2.63 -0.54
C ILE A 6 24.10 2.01 -1.70
N ALA A 7 23.42 1.62 -2.77
CA ALA A 7 24.06 1.27 -4.04
C ALA A 7 25.11 2.35 -4.44
N ARG A 8 26.02 2.11 -5.39
CA ARG A 8 26.84 3.20 -5.97
C ARG A 8 26.31 3.51 -7.36
N SER A 9 25.90 4.76 -7.60
CA SER A 9 25.27 5.16 -8.87
C SER A 9 26.32 5.09 -9.96
N ARG A 10 26.18 4.11 -10.88
CA ARG A 10 26.77 4.27 -12.21
C ARG A 10 25.74 5.08 -12.99
N ASN A 11 25.96 6.40 -13.00
CA ASN A 11 25.32 7.32 -13.94
C ASN A 11 25.27 6.64 -15.32
N ILE A 12 24.09 6.62 -15.97
CA ILE A 12 23.87 6.71 -17.43
C ILE A 12 22.53 6.07 -17.90
N ALA A 13 21.94 5.09 -17.19
CA ALA A 13 20.75 4.39 -17.73
C ALA A 13 19.38 4.78 -17.12
N PHE A 14 19.30 5.04 -15.81
CA PHE A 14 18.01 5.14 -15.10
C PHE A 14 17.21 6.44 -15.33
N ALA A 15 17.89 7.53 -15.66
CA ALA A 15 17.24 8.82 -15.95
C ALA A 15 16.51 8.85 -17.31
N ARG A 16 16.66 7.82 -18.15
CA ARG A 16 16.19 7.83 -19.54
C ARG A 16 14.66 7.68 -19.68
N TYR A 17 13.97 7.14 -18.65
CA TYR A 17 12.52 6.91 -18.66
C TYR A 17 11.76 7.54 -17.47
N ALA A 18 12.43 8.42 -16.70
CA ALA A 18 11.81 9.16 -15.61
C ALA A 18 10.85 10.22 -16.15
N LEU A 19 9.57 10.14 -15.78
CA LEU A 19 8.55 11.12 -16.12
C LEU A 19 8.82 12.45 -15.40
N PRO A 20 8.32 13.59 -15.92
CA PRO A 20 8.59 14.90 -15.34
C PRO A 20 8.16 15.02 -13.87
N PHE A 21 7.07 14.37 -13.47
CA PHE A 21 6.58 14.38 -12.08
C PHE A 21 7.36 13.44 -11.15
N GLU A 22 8.14 12.50 -11.69
CA GLU A 22 9.00 11.60 -10.91
C GLU A 22 10.34 12.28 -10.55
N ARG A 23 10.64 13.43 -11.16
CA ARG A 23 11.82 14.25 -10.86
C ARG A 23 11.49 15.24 -9.76
N ILE A 24 11.98 14.96 -8.56
CA ILE A 24 11.88 15.85 -7.40
C ILE A 24 13.21 16.60 -7.23
N ASP A 25 13.14 17.89 -6.92
CA ASP A 25 14.33 18.74 -6.76
C ASP A 25 15.21 18.35 -5.55
N ASP A 26 14.61 17.85 -4.46
CA ASP A 26 15.29 17.32 -3.27
C ASP A 26 14.77 15.92 -2.88
N PRO A 27 15.15 14.87 -3.62
CA PRO A 27 14.57 13.55 -3.39
C PRO A 27 15.06 12.93 -2.07
N ARG A 28 16.24 13.30 -1.55
CA ARG A 28 16.73 12.83 -0.25
C ARG A 28 15.93 13.43 0.91
N GLY A 29 15.60 14.72 0.85
CA GLY A 29 14.75 15.38 1.83
C GLY A 29 13.40 14.66 1.98
N TRP A 30 12.71 14.45 0.85
CA TRP A 30 11.39 13.81 0.84
C TRP A 30 11.39 12.32 1.17
N THR A 31 12.42 11.57 0.76
CA THR A 31 12.42 10.10 0.88
C THR A 31 13.18 9.57 2.08
N VAL A 32 14.09 10.33 2.69
CA VAL A 32 14.89 9.87 3.83
C VAL A 32 14.66 10.77 5.04
N GLU A 33 14.86 12.07 4.87
CA GLU A 33 14.83 13.00 6.00
C GLU A 33 13.43 13.17 6.58
N VAL A 34 12.40 13.21 5.72
CA VAL A 34 11.00 13.21 6.15
C VAL A 34 10.68 11.97 6.98
N PHE A 35 11.05 10.77 6.55
CA PHE A 35 10.80 9.57 7.37
C PHE A 35 11.63 9.60 8.66
N GLN A 36 12.90 9.98 8.62
CA GLN A 36 13.73 10.05 9.83
C GLN A 36 13.22 11.07 10.85
N ARG A 37 12.63 12.18 10.39
CA ARG A 37 12.08 13.22 11.27
C ARG A 37 10.70 12.87 11.80
N TYR A 38 9.88 12.23 10.97
CA TYR A 38 8.44 12.05 11.23
C TYR A 38 8.02 10.61 11.47
N TRP A 39 8.94 9.64 11.58
CA TRP A 39 8.56 8.24 11.77
C TRP A 39 7.70 8.01 13.01
N ALA A 40 7.95 8.74 14.10
CA ALA A 40 7.16 8.61 15.32
C ALA A 40 5.67 8.96 15.10
N HIS A 41 5.34 9.80 14.11
CA HIS A 41 3.96 10.11 13.78
C HIS A 41 3.18 8.91 13.25
N SER A 42 3.81 7.88 12.68
CA SER A 42 3.09 6.66 12.28
C SER A 42 2.48 5.94 13.48
N ILE A 43 3.11 6.03 14.65
CA ILE A 43 2.58 5.47 15.91
C ILE A 43 1.38 6.30 16.37
N THR A 44 1.50 7.64 16.37
CA THR A 44 0.40 8.54 16.71
C THR A 44 -0.81 8.34 15.80
N ILE A 45 -0.58 8.22 14.48
CA ILE A 45 -1.63 7.94 13.49
C ILE A 45 -2.28 6.58 13.76
N SER A 46 -1.50 5.56 14.07
CA SER A 46 -2.03 4.22 14.40
C SER A 46 -2.91 4.23 15.64
N ILE A 47 -2.49 4.92 16.71
CA ILE A 47 -3.30 5.07 17.93
C ILE A 47 -4.59 5.83 17.63
N ALA A 48 -4.50 6.97 16.93
CA ALA A 48 -5.66 7.74 16.51
C ALA A 48 -6.62 6.91 15.65
N TYR A 49 -6.09 6.09 14.74
CA TYR A 49 -6.86 5.18 13.90
C TYR A 49 -7.68 4.17 14.73
N PHE A 50 -7.10 3.53 15.75
CA PHE A 50 -7.88 2.62 16.62
C PHE A 50 -9.02 3.35 17.34
N ILE A 51 -8.74 4.55 17.87
CA ILE A 51 -9.75 5.37 18.57
C ILE A 51 -10.88 5.76 17.60
N ILE A 52 -10.53 6.29 16.42
CA ILE A 52 -11.48 6.71 15.39
C ILE A 52 -12.35 5.53 14.95
N ILE A 53 -11.76 4.36 14.68
CA ILE A 53 -12.52 3.16 14.30
C ILE A 53 -13.51 2.76 15.39
N LYS A 54 -13.12 2.79 16.67
CA LYS A 54 -14.02 2.49 17.78
C LYS A 54 -15.14 3.53 17.92
N CYS A 55 -14.83 4.81 17.79
CA CYS A 55 -15.82 5.88 17.80
C CYS A 55 -16.83 5.73 16.66
N ILE A 56 -16.37 5.45 15.43
CA ILE A 56 -17.25 5.25 14.28
C ILE A 56 -18.09 3.97 14.46
N GLN A 57 -17.52 2.89 14.98
CA GLN A 57 -18.29 1.67 15.30
C GLN A 57 -19.46 1.97 16.24
N SER A 58 -19.20 2.65 17.36
CA SER A 58 -20.25 3.03 18.32
C SER A 58 -21.26 4.01 17.72
N TYR A 59 -20.81 4.97 16.91
CA TYR A 59 -21.71 5.87 16.20
C TYR A 59 -22.63 5.13 15.21
N MET A 60 -22.08 4.14 14.50
CA MET A 60 -22.81 3.34 13.53
C MET A 60 -23.79 2.37 14.20
N GLU A 61 -23.63 1.98 15.46
CA GLU A 61 -24.59 1.11 16.17
C GLU A 61 -26.02 1.63 16.03
N LYS A 62 -26.20 2.94 16.16
CA LYS A 62 -27.49 3.64 16.11
C LYS A 62 -28.02 3.91 14.70
N ARG A 63 -27.29 3.59 13.63
CA ARG A 63 -27.64 3.95 12.23
C ARG A 63 -27.72 2.74 11.29
N GLY A 64 -28.37 2.89 10.13
CA GLY A 64 -28.35 1.88 9.06
C GLY A 64 -27.00 1.82 8.31
N PRO A 65 -26.70 0.74 7.57
CA PRO A 65 -25.51 0.65 6.72
C PRO A 65 -25.61 1.61 5.52
N PHE A 66 -24.52 2.28 5.17
CA PHE A 66 -24.51 3.19 4.01
C PHE A 66 -24.35 2.45 2.66
N PRO A 67 -25.10 2.85 1.61
CA PRO A 67 -24.96 2.29 0.27
C PRO A 67 -23.75 2.89 -0.49
N LEU A 68 -22.54 2.47 -0.12
CA LEU A 68 -21.27 3.00 -0.66
C LEU A 68 -20.73 2.22 -1.88
N LYS A 69 -21.60 1.62 -2.70
CA LYS A 69 -21.16 0.73 -3.80
C LYS A 69 -20.28 1.46 -4.82
N THR A 70 -20.72 2.59 -5.33
CA THR A 70 -19.99 3.39 -6.34
C THR A 70 -18.68 3.93 -5.78
N THR A 71 -18.72 4.51 -4.57
CA THR A 71 -17.52 5.03 -3.90
C THR A 71 -16.48 3.93 -3.69
N LEU A 72 -16.90 2.75 -3.26
CA LEU A 72 -16.00 1.61 -3.04
C LEU A 72 -15.42 1.09 -4.37
N PHE A 73 -16.21 1.09 -5.45
CA PHE A 73 -15.71 0.72 -6.77
C PHE A 73 -14.64 1.71 -7.26
N LEU A 74 -14.90 3.02 -7.16
CA LEU A 74 -13.94 4.06 -7.54
C LEU A 74 -12.67 3.99 -6.69
N TRP A 75 -12.82 3.79 -5.38
CA TRP A 75 -11.72 3.63 -4.44
C TRP A 75 -10.82 2.44 -4.78
N ASN A 76 -11.41 1.25 -4.94
CA ASN A 76 -10.66 0.05 -5.29
C ASN A 76 -10.01 0.18 -6.67
N THR A 77 -10.68 0.82 -7.64
CA THR A 77 -10.12 1.05 -8.97
C THR A 77 -8.92 2.00 -8.91
N ALA A 78 -9.03 3.09 -8.14
CA ALA A 78 -7.93 4.03 -7.94
C ALA A 78 -6.71 3.35 -7.29
N LEU A 79 -6.93 2.55 -6.23
CA LEU A 79 -5.86 1.79 -5.59
C LEU A 79 -5.28 0.69 -6.47
N ALA A 80 -6.08 0.06 -7.32
CA ALA A 80 -5.61 -0.91 -8.31
C ALA A 80 -4.70 -0.24 -9.34
N VAL A 81 -5.12 0.87 -9.96
CA VAL A 81 -4.32 1.63 -10.93
C VAL A 81 -3.02 2.10 -10.30
N PHE A 82 -3.09 2.70 -9.10
CA PHE A 82 -1.92 3.14 -8.35
C PHE A 82 -0.94 1.98 -8.11
N SER A 83 -1.44 0.83 -7.68
CA SER A 83 -0.60 -0.35 -7.39
C SER A 83 0.02 -0.96 -8.65
N ILE A 84 -0.71 -0.97 -9.78
CA ILE A 84 -0.19 -1.46 -11.07
C ILE A 84 0.94 -0.56 -11.57
N VAL A 85 0.74 0.76 -11.55
CA VAL A 85 1.78 1.71 -12.00
C VAL A 85 3.00 1.64 -11.07
N GLY A 86 2.78 1.62 -9.76
CA GLY A 86 3.86 1.45 -8.78
C GLY A 86 4.63 0.14 -8.96
N PHE A 87 3.91 -0.98 -9.24
CA PHE A 87 4.53 -2.27 -9.54
C PHE A 87 5.41 -2.21 -10.78
N ILE A 88 4.91 -1.67 -11.90
CA ILE A 88 5.68 -1.59 -13.16
C ILE A 88 6.99 -0.81 -12.93
N ARG A 89 6.90 0.32 -12.23
CA ARG A 89 8.05 1.21 -11.98
C ARG A 89 9.10 0.62 -11.05
N ILE A 90 8.67 0.05 -9.92
CA ILE A 90 9.59 -0.57 -8.97
C ILE A 90 10.16 -1.89 -9.51
N SER A 91 9.35 -2.68 -10.24
CA SER A 91 9.80 -3.95 -10.80
C SER A 91 10.85 -3.76 -11.89
N GLU A 92 10.74 -2.73 -12.73
CA GLU A 92 11.77 -2.39 -13.72
C GLU A 92 13.13 -2.15 -13.03
N ASP A 93 13.17 -1.33 -11.99
CA ASP A 93 14.37 -1.10 -11.19
C ASP A 93 14.89 -2.38 -10.51
N PHE A 94 13.99 -3.16 -9.92
CA PHE A 94 14.34 -4.40 -9.23
C PHE A 94 14.93 -5.45 -10.20
N PHE A 95 14.31 -5.67 -11.37
CA PHE A 95 14.79 -6.61 -12.37
C PHE A 95 16.09 -6.15 -13.02
N GLN A 96 16.25 -4.85 -13.28
CA GLN A 96 17.52 -4.31 -13.77
C GLN A 96 18.65 -4.51 -12.75
N SER A 97 18.37 -4.27 -11.47
CA SER A 97 19.33 -4.55 -10.39
C SER A 97 19.68 -6.05 -10.32
N LEU A 98 18.69 -6.94 -10.44
CA LEU A 98 18.89 -8.39 -10.41
C LEU A 98 19.76 -8.87 -11.58
N TYR A 99 19.48 -8.38 -12.79
CA TYR A 99 20.22 -8.77 -13.99
C TYR A 99 21.66 -8.22 -13.99
N THR A 100 21.86 -6.99 -13.51
CA THR A 100 23.16 -6.30 -13.62
C THR A 100 24.09 -6.60 -12.45
N ASN A 101 23.56 -6.66 -11.22
CA ASN A 101 24.34 -6.74 -9.99
C ASN A 101 24.11 -8.04 -9.20
N GLY A 102 23.18 -8.89 -9.64
CA GLY A 102 22.85 -10.17 -9.01
C GLY A 102 21.90 -10.05 -7.81
N ILE A 103 21.59 -11.22 -7.24
CA ILE A 103 20.61 -11.39 -6.15
C ILE A 103 21.09 -10.70 -4.87
N TYR A 104 22.35 -10.91 -4.47
CA TYR A 104 22.90 -10.33 -3.24
C TYR A 104 22.76 -8.80 -3.24
N PHE A 105 23.10 -8.15 -4.35
CA PHE A 105 23.00 -6.70 -4.44
C PHE A 105 21.55 -6.21 -4.35
N SER A 106 20.62 -6.92 -4.99
CA SER A 106 19.22 -6.50 -5.08
C SER A 106 18.43 -6.63 -3.76
N PHE A 107 18.90 -7.48 -2.84
CA PHE A 107 18.30 -7.67 -1.52
C PHE A 107 19.08 -6.97 -0.39
N CYS A 108 20.41 -6.81 -0.53
CA CYS A 108 21.27 -6.29 0.53
C CYS A 108 21.68 -4.83 0.36
N TYR A 109 21.31 -4.15 -0.74
CA TYR A 109 21.54 -2.72 -0.94
C TYR A 109 20.24 -1.94 -1.12
N SER A 110 20.17 -0.77 -0.47
CA SER A 110 19.03 0.15 -0.61
C SER A 110 19.08 0.92 -1.94
N CYS A 111 17.92 1.41 -2.38
CA CYS A 111 17.79 2.28 -3.57
C CYS A 111 18.57 3.56 -3.40
N HIS A 112 19.08 4.15 -4.49
CA HIS A 112 19.57 5.52 -4.39
C HIS A 112 18.40 6.46 -4.17
N PRO A 113 18.57 7.50 -3.33
CA PRO A 113 17.54 8.51 -3.13
C PRO A 113 17.16 9.23 -4.44
N ASN A 114 18.09 9.32 -5.41
CA ASN A 114 17.83 9.96 -6.71
C ASN A 114 17.16 9.03 -7.73
N ASP A 115 16.92 7.76 -7.41
CA ASP A 115 16.28 6.83 -8.33
C ASP A 115 14.76 7.03 -8.34
N VAL A 116 14.14 6.75 -9.49
CA VAL A 116 12.68 6.68 -9.64
C VAL A 116 12.08 5.72 -8.61
N ALA A 117 12.80 4.66 -8.24
CA ALA A 117 12.39 3.72 -7.20
C ALA A 117 12.24 4.36 -5.81
N ALA A 118 13.03 5.37 -5.44
CA ALA A 118 12.90 6.06 -4.16
C ALA A 118 11.61 6.88 -4.10
N PHE A 119 11.25 7.56 -5.20
CA PHE A 119 9.97 8.26 -5.33
C PHE A 119 8.77 7.33 -5.15
N TRP A 120 8.76 6.20 -5.86
CA TRP A 120 7.67 5.22 -5.75
C TRP A 120 7.64 4.49 -4.40
N SER A 121 8.78 4.40 -3.70
CA SER A 121 8.86 3.92 -2.32
C SER A 121 8.28 4.91 -1.31
N PHE A 122 8.44 6.21 -1.55
CA PHE A 122 7.77 7.24 -0.75
C PHE A 122 6.26 7.23 -0.95
N LEU A 123 5.80 7.14 -2.21
CA LEU A 123 4.38 6.98 -2.53
C LEU A 123 3.80 5.70 -1.91
N PHE A 124 4.58 4.62 -1.84
CA PHE A 124 4.18 3.39 -1.15
C PHE A 124 3.89 3.62 0.33
N ALA A 125 4.72 4.39 1.03
CA ALA A 125 4.47 4.71 2.43
C ALA A 125 3.19 5.55 2.60
N ILE A 126 2.97 6.52 1.71
CA ILE A 126 1.72 7.30 1.70
C ILE A 126 0.51 6.39 1.45
N SER A 127 0.63 5.41 0.55
CA SER A 127 -0.46 4.48 0.26
C SER A 127 -0.93 3.75 1.52
N LYS A 128 -0.04 3.41 2.46
CA LYS A 128 -0.42 2.75 3.72
C LYS A 128 -1.31 3.60 4.61
N VAL A 129 -1.16 4.93 4.56
CA VAL A 129 -2.07 5.86 5.24
C VAL A 129 -3.43 5.87 4.54
N VAL A 130 -3.44 5.90 3.20
CA VAL A 130 -4.67 5.89 2.39
C VAL A 130 -5.44 4.58 2.61
N GLU A 131 -4.75 3.43 2.66
CA GLU A 131 -5.31 2.10 2.88
C GLU A 131 -6.04 1.96 4.23
N LEU A 132 -5.77 2.82 5.23
CA LEU A 132 -6.59 2.88 6.46
C LEU A 132 -8.06 3.19 6.18
N GLY A 133 -8.34 3.83 5.03
CA GLY A 133 -9.68 4.07 4.52
C GLY A 133 -10.48 2.80 4.25
N ASP A 134 -9.84 1.67 3.94
CA ASP A 134 -10.52 0.39 3.71
C ASP A 134 -11.32 -0.03 4.95
N THR A 135 -10.72 0.11 6.13
CA THR A 135 -11.36 -0.16 7.42
C THR A 135 -12.56 0.76 7.66
N LEU A 136 -12.47 2.03 7.27
CA LEU A 136 -13.59 2.99 7.37
C LEU A 136 -14.78 2.51 6.53
N PHE A 137 -14.55 2.10 5.28
CA PHE A 137 -15.61 1.59 4.42
C PHE A 137 -16.25 0.32 4.97
N ILE A 138 -15.48 -0.57 5.61
CA ILE A 138 -16.00 -1.79 6.25
C ILE A 138 -16.94 -1.42 7.41
N VAL A 139 -16.52 -0.51 8.28
CA VAL A 139 -17.31 -0.08 9.44
C VAL A 139 -18.58 0.66 9.01
N LEU A 140 -18.49 1.57 8.04
CA LEU A 140 -19.64 2.33 7.51
C LEU A 140 -20.70 1.42 6.84
N ARG A 141 -20.28 0.25 6.34
CA ARG A 141 -21.18 -0.76 5.77
C ARG A 141 -21.69 -1.78 6.79
N LYS A 142 -21.36 -1.61 8.07
CA LYS A 142 -21.66 -2.57 9.15
C LYS A 142 -21.22 -4.01 8.82
N LYS A 143 -20.07 -4.16 8.17
CA LYS A 143 -19.47 -5.48 7.93
C LYS A 143 -18.59 -5.88 9.11
N PRO A 144 -18.52 -7.19 9.45
CA PRO A 144 -17.71 -7.64 10.56
C PRO A 144 -16.24 -7.34 10.28
N LEU A 145 -15.63 -6.52 11.13
CA LEU A 145 -14.22 -6.16 11.05
C LEU A 145 -13.40 -7.23 11.78
N SER A 146 -12.51 -7.92 11.06
CA SER A 146 -11.65 -8.94 11.67
C SER A 146 -10.46 -8.29 12.38
N PHE A 147 -10.05 -8.87 13.52
CA PHE A 147 -8.87 -8.44 14.28
C PHE A 147 -7.62 -8.30 13.39
N LEU A 148 -7.40 -9.32 12.57
CA LEU A 148 -6.26 -9.37 11.67
C LEU A 148 -6.21 -8.18 10.70
N HIS A 149 -7.35 -7.75 10.15
CA HIS A 149 -7.37 -6.69 9.13
C HIS A 149 -6.91 -5.35 9.71
N TYR A 150 -7.60 -4.84 10.75
CA TYR A 150 -7.29 -3.51 11.26
C TYR A 150 -5.95 -3.47 12.02
N TYR A 151 -5.54 -4.57 12.67
CA TYR A 151 -4.22 -4.67 13.27
C TYR A 151 -3.12 -4.71 12.21
N HIS A 152 -3.29 -5.51 11.15
CA HIS A 152 -2.36 -5.56 10.03
C HIS A 152 -2.15 -4.19 9.41
N HIS A 153 -3.22 -3.44 9.10
CA HIS A 153 -3.13 -2.10 8.52
C HIS A 153 -2.35 -1.11 9.41
N ALA A 154 -2.53 -1.17 10.73
CA ALA A 154 -1.74 -0.35 11.65
C ALA A 154 -0.26 -0.80 11.70
N ALA A 155 -0.02 -2.12 11.78
CA ALA A 155 1.33 -2.67 11.86
C ALA A 155 2.15 -2.39 10.59
N VAL A 156 1.58 -2.58 9.40
CA VAL A 156 2.28 -2.32 8.14
C VAL A 156 2.55 -0.84 7.92
N LEU A 157 1.71 0.07 8.42
CA LEU A 157 1.97 1.51 8.39
C LEU A 157 3.21 1.86 9.22
N VAL A 158 3.26 1.42 10.48
CA VAL A 158 4.40 1.68 11.38
C VAL A 158 5.67 1.05 10.82
N TYR A 159 5.58 -0.20 10.36
CA TYR A 159 6.71 -0.91 9.78
C TYR A 159 7.26 -0.21 8.54
N THR A 160 6.40 0.21 7.61
CA THR A 160 6.82 0.85 6.36
C THR A 160 7.54 2.17 6.62
N VAL A 161 6.99 3.01 7.50
CA VAL A 161 7.57 4.32 7.83
C VAL A 161 8.88 4.17 8.60
N HIS A 162 8.96 3.24 9.55
CA HIS A 162 10.19 2.96 10.30
C HIS A 162 11.30 2.37 9.40
N SER A 163 10.93 1.41 8.55
CA SER A 163 11.84 0.80 7.56
C SER A 163 12.36 1.83 6.55
N GLY A 164 11.51 2.78 6.14
CA GLY A 164 11.90 3.93 5.31
C GLY A 164 12.91 4.85 5.99
N ALA A 165 12.73 5.14 7.29
CA ALA A 165 13.66 5.97 8.06
C ALA A 165 15.07 5.33 8.17
N GLU A 166 15.11 4.01 8.37
CA GLU A 166 16.35 3.24 8.42
C GLU A 166 16.94 2.91 7.03
N ASN A 167 16.23 3.24 5.95
CA ASN A 167 16.56 2.84 4.57
C ASN A 167 16.91 1.36 4.48
N ALA A 168 16.03 0.51 5.02
CA ALA A 168 16.29 -0.91 5.09
C ALA A 168 16.54 -1.49 3.68
N ALA A 169 17.69 -2.15 3.52
CA ALA A 169 18.08 -2.83 2.28
C ALA A 169 17.00 -3.75 1.66
N PRO A 170 16.30 -4.62 2.43
CA PRO A 170 15.26 -5.47 1.86
C PRO A 170 13.98 -4.72 1.46
N GLY A 171 13.88 -3.42 1.76
CA GLY A 171 12.70 -2.60 1.47
C GLY A 171 12.31 -2.63 -0.01
N ARG A 172 13.29 -2.62 -0.92
CA ARG A 172 13.04 -2.65 -2.37
C ARG A 172 12.23 -3.88 -2.78
N ALA A 173 12.68 -5.08 -2.40
CA ALA A 173 12.00 -6.33 -2.74
C ALA A 173 10.62 -6.45 -2.07
N PHE A 174 10.51 -6.00 -0.81
CA PHE A 174 9.24 -5.99 -0.08
C PHE A 174 8.19 -5.10 -0.76
N ILE A 175 8.58 -3.89 -1.18
CA ILE A 175 7.72 -2.95 -1.89
C ILE A 175 7.25 -3.55 -3.22
N THR A 176 8.15 -4.17 -3.99
CA THR A 176 7.80 -4.85 -5.26
C THR A 176 6.73 -5.92 -5.04
N MET A 177 6.94 -6.82 -4.07
CA MET A 177 5.98 -7.89 -3.76
C MET A 177 4.65 -7.34 -3.27
N ASN A 178 4.66 -6.29 -2.45
CA ASN A 178 3.43 -5.70 -1.93
C ASN A 178 2.61 -5.01 -3.03
N TYR A 179 3.25 -4.23 -3.91
CA TYR A 179 2.57 -3.64 -5.06
C TYR A 179 1.97 -4.71 -5.99
N PHE A 180 2.67 -5.83 -6.19
CA PHE A 180 2.11 -6.97 -6.93
C PHE A 180 0.85 -7.53 -6.25
N ALA A 181 0.93 -7.84 -4.96
CA ALA A 181 -0.21 -8.36 -4.20
C ALA A 181 -1.39 -7.37 -4.19
N HIS A 182 -1.13 -6.08 -3.99
CA HIS A 182 -2.14 -5.03 -3.96
C HIS A 182 -2.77 -4.80 -5.33
N SER A 183 -1.99 -4.84 -6.42
CA SER A 183 -2.54 -4.77 -7.78
C SER A 183 -3.54 -5.90 -8.05
N ALA A 184 -3.20 -7.14 -7.68
CA ALA A 184 -4.09 -8.29 -7.84
C ALA A 184 -5.33 -8.19 -6.93
N MET A 185 -5.14 -7.85 -5.65
CA MET A 185 -6.20 -7.78 -4.65
C MET A 185 -7.22 -6.66 -4.92
N TYR A 186 -6.76 -5.44 -5.22
CA TYR A 186 -7.68 -4.33 -5.52
C TYR A 186 -8.34 -4.46 -6.88
N THR A 187 -7.66 -5.02 -7.89
CA THR A 187 -8.31 -5.37 -9.15
C THR A 187 -9.44 -6.37 -8.92
N TYR A 188 -9.21 -7.38 -8.08
CA TYR A 188 -10.25 -8.33 -7.68
C TYR A 188 -11.42 -7.62 -6.96
N TYR A 189 -11.16 -6.69 -6.04
CA TYR A 189 -12.21 -5.92 -5.36
C TYR A 189 -12.98 -4.96 -6.28
N ALA A 190 -12.32 -4.34 -7.26
CA ALA A 190 -12.97 -3.54 -8.30
C ALA A 190 -13.91 -4.41 -9.14
N LEU A 191 -13.44 -5.56 -9.65
CA LEU A 191 -14.27 -6.47 -10.45
C LEU A 191 -15.47 -7.02 -9.68
N THR A 192 -15.28 -7.40 -8.42
CA THR A 192 -16.38 -7.90 -7.57
C THR A 192 -17.39 -6.82 -7.20
N SER A 193 -16.97 -5.54 -7.10
CA SER A 193 -17.88 -4.42 -6.86
C SER A 193 -18.67 -4.01 -8.11
N SER A 194 -18.16 -4.29 -9.32
CA SER A 194 -18.91 -4.18 -10.59
C SER A 194 -19.97 -5.26 -10.80
N GLY A 195 -20.11 -6.21 -9.87
CA GLY A 195 -21.11 -7.28 -9.96
C GLY A 195 -20.68 -8.49 -10.79
N LEU A 196 -19.44 -8.54 -11.27
CA LEU A 196 -18.89 -9.71 -11.97
C LEU A 196 -18.69 -10.86 -10.97
N LYS A 197 -19.31 -12.01 -11.27
CA LYS A 197 -19.13 -13.25 -10.50
C LYS A 197 -17.83 -13.91 -10.93
N LEU A 198 -16.75 -13.64 -10.20
CA LEU A 198 -15.47 -14.30 -10.45
C LEU A 198 -15.51 -15.78 -10.03
N PRO A 199 -14.77 -16.66 -10.74
CA PRO A 199 -14.75 -18.09 -10.46
C PRO A 199 -14.15 -18.41 -9.08
N ARG A 200 -14.64 -19.48 -8.44
CA ARG A 200 -14.41 -19.79 -7.02
C ARG A 200 -12.94 -19.95 -6.62
N TRP A 201 -12.06 -20.33 -7.55
CA TRP A 201 -10.62 -20.48 -7.29
C TRP A 201 -9.90 -19.14 -7.09
N VAL A 202 -10.46 -18.03 -7.61
CA VAL A 202 -9.97 -16.66 -7.37
C VAL A 202 -10.58 -16.09 -6.07
N SER A 203 -11.66 -16.67 -5.57
CA SER A 203 -12.39 -16.17 -4.39
C SER A 203 -11.77 -16.51 -3.03
N PHE A 204 -10.45 -16.69 -2.98
CA PHE A 204 -9.69 -16.99 -1.76
C PHE A 204 -9.87 -15.93 -0.66
N LEU A 205 -10.24 -14.70 -1.05
CA LEU A 205 -10.47 -13.56 -0.15
C LEU A 205 -11.95 -13.28 0.18
N GLN A 206 -12.90 -14.12 -0.26
CA GLN A 206 -14.28 -13.97 0.22
C GLN A 206 -14.44 -14.71 1.56
N PRO A 207 -14.81 -14.01 2.65
CA PRO A 207 -15.39 -14.70 3.80
C PRO A 207 -16.60 -15.47 3.28
N LYS A 208 -16.75 -16.74 3.67
CA LYS A 208 -17.91 -17.60 3.37
C LYS A 208 -19.19 -16.86 3.78
N THR A 209 -19.72 -16.03 2.90
CA THR A 209 -20.94 -15.27 3.17
C THR A 209 -22.07 -16.23 2.86
N ASN A 210 -22.74 -16.67 3.92
CA ASN A 210 -23.84 -17.62 3.85
C ASN A 210 -24.89 -17.14 2.82
N ARG A 211 -25.30 -18.03 1.92
CA ARG A 211 -26.13 -17.72 0.74
C ARG A 211 -27.46 -17.04 1.10
N ASN A 212 -27.92 -17.21 2.36
CA ASN A 212 -29.14 -16.63 2.91
C ASN A 212 -29.08 -15.13 3.26
N LEU A 213 -27.88 -14.50 3.31
CA LEU A 213 -27.74 -13.06 3.56
C LEU A 213 -27.76 -12.21 2.29
N LYS A 214 -27.68 -12.83 1.10
CA LYS A 214 -27.63 -12.12 -0.18
C LYS A 214 -28.98 -11.49 -0.56
N ASN A 215 -30.09 -12.05 -0.06
CA ASN A 215 -31.44 -11.52 -0.29
C ASN A 215 -31.82 -10.35 0.64
N ARG A 216 -30.94 -9.92 1.55
CA ARG A 216 -31.23 -8.83 2.51
C ARG A 216 -30.52 -7.50 2.19
N PHE A 217 -29.77 -7.43 1.08
CA PHE A 217 -29.01 -6.25 0.64
C PHE A 217 -29.27 -5.87 -0.84
N SER A 218 -30.37 -6.36 -1.40
CA SER A 218 -30.90 -6.00 -2.72
C SER A 218 -32.19 -5.16 -2.64
N LEU A 219 -32.38 -4.45 -1.52
CA LEU A 219 -33.29 -3.32 -1.37
C LEU A 219 -32.50 -2.18 -0.74
#